data_AF-A0A6I0DZU7-F1
#
_entry.id   AF-A0A6I0DZU7-F1
#
_cell.length_a   1.000
_cell.length_b   1.000
_cell.length_c   1.000
_cell.angle_alpha   90.00
_cell.angle_beta   90.00
_cell.angle_gamma   90.00
#
_symmetry.space_group_name_H-M   'P 1'
#
loop_
_entity.id
_entity.type
_entity.pdbx_description
1 polymer ?
#
loop_
_entity_poly.entity_id
_entity_poly.type
_entity_poly.pdbx_seq_one_letter_code
_entity_poly.pdbx_strand_id
1 'polypeptide(L)'
;MNNEQNTKGKPIWSFPWSYKEGFIFALGFLVVGFLMETVNPLHQYIPPHYPYNLIYIAILVILTIAASTLWRNKPIVVWLSSIKSSIPAIILFSFHVLLLAIIPQKQTEMPAGLHTITRTWYFALSALYLTITLGFAIAKRIYPFNFANIAFTLNHLGLWLCVVAGVLGYGDKLEVKMQVNTNQLVWYGENLKGKNIELPIAIKLEKFIAEYYTPKPALMVRGVDIPILPKNYPDISTDSTFSIEGVNVKVQQYYQRAYISDSGFIDARGVPFTGPAALVEVSTKNGQSAKGWDCTRVRLVC
;
A
#
# COMPACT_ATOMS: atom_id res chain seq x y z
N MET A 1 36.14 40.32 29.52
CA MET A 1 35.75 38.90 29.40
C MET A 1 34.24 38.82 29.39
N ASN A 2 33.71 38.14 28.37
CA ASN A 2 32.36 37.62 28.17
C ASN A 2 31.19 38.61 28.09
N ASN A 3 30.91 39.01 26.84
CA ASN A 3 29.61 39.47 26.36
C ASN A 3 28.57 38.36 26.54
N GLU A 4 27.67 38.50 27.52
CA GLU A 4 26.39 37.78 27.50
C GLU A 4 25.51 38.39 26.40
N GLN A 5 25.63 37.86 25.18
CA GLN A 5 24.66 38.14 24.13
C GLN A 5 23.33 37.47 24.49
N ASN A 6 22.42 38.30 24.96
CA ASN A 6 21.02 38.01 25.23
C ASN A 6 20.36 37.29 24.04
N THR A 7 20.14 35.98 24.16
CA THR A 7 19.43 35.14 23.20
C THR A 7 17.92 35.35 23.29
N LYS A 8 17.43 36.58 23.10
CA LYS A 8 16.00 36.80 22.87
C LYS A 8 15.67 36.36 21.45
N GLY A 9 15.22 35.12 21.32
CA GLY A 9 14.74 34.56 20.06
C GLY A 9 13.64 35.43 19.44
N LYS A 10 13.65 35.51 18.11
CA LYS A 10 12.69 36.30 17.32
C LYS A 10 11.23 35.99 17.71
N PRO A 11 10.34 36.99 17.86
CA PRO A 11 8.93 36.75 18.17
C PRO A 11 8.22 36.00 17.04
N ILE A 12 7.31 35.08 17.40
CA ILE A 12 6.49 34.33 16.43
C ILE A 12 5.69 35.34 15.59
N TRP A 13 5.48 35.03 14.32
CA TRP A 13 4.73 35.85 13.35
C TRP A 13 5.44 37.10 12.84
N SER A 14 6.70 37.31 13.20
CA SER A 14 7.52 38.34 12.57
C SER A 14 8.21 37.80 11.31
N PHE A 15 8.10 38.51 10.18
CA PHE A 15 8.73 38.12 8.91
C PHE A 15 10.26 38.35 8.93
N PRO A 16 11.12 37.53 8.28
CA PRO A 16 10.82 36.26 7.61
C PRO A 16 10.43 35.15 8.58
N TRP A 17 9.32 34.47 8.31
CA TRP A 17 8.87 33.34 9.12
C TRP A 17 9.86 32.17 9.06
N SER A 18 9.89 31.37 10.12
CA SER A 18 10.80 30.26 10.34
C SER A 18 10.08 28.90 10.15
N TYR A 19 10.75 27.81 10.47
CA TYR A 19 10.13 26.48 10.54
C TYR A 19 9.02 26.42 11.60
N LYS A 20 9.13 27.18 12.70
CA LYS A 20 8.14 27.17 13.79
C LYS A 20 6.75 27.53 13.26
N GLU A 21 6.65 28.61 12.50
CA GLU A 21 5.39 29.04 11.90
C GLU A 21 4.86 28.01 10.89
N GLY A 22 5.73 27.37 10.11
CA GLY A 22 5.31 26.31 9.19
C GLY A 22 4.74 25.08 9.90
N PHE A 23 5.30 24.67 11.04
CA PHE A 23 4.72 23.61 11.85
C PHE A 23 3.42 24.03 12.53
N ILE A 24 3.28 25.30 12.94
CA ILE A 24 2.00 25.82 13.45
C ILE A 24 0.92 25.75 12.36
N PHE A 25 1.23 26.12 11.11
CA PHE A 25 0.29 25.96 9.99
C PHE A 25 -0.05 24.50 9.72
N ALA A 26 0.95 23.61 9.70
CA ALA A 26 0.73 22.18 9.48
C ALA A 26 -0.18 21.57 10.56
N LEU A 27 0.08 21.88 11.84
CA LEU A 27 -0.76 21.45 12.95
C LEU A 27 -2.16 22.07 12.85
N GLY A 28 -2.26 23.35 12.44
CA GLY A 28 -3.52 24.02 12.19
C GLY A 28 -4.37 23.30 11.14
N PHE A 29 -3.79 22.93 9.99
CA PHE A 29 -4.49 22.15 8.97
C PHE A 29 -4.92 20.77 9.47
N LEU A 30 -4.08 20.10 10.26
CA LEU A 30 -4.43 18.82 10.87
C LEU A 30 -5.64 18.95 11.80
N VAL A 31 -5.61 19.90 12.73
CA VAL A 31 -6.68 20.12 13.71
C VAL A 31 -7.96 20.56 13.02
N VAL A 32 -7.89 21.55 12.14
CA VAL A 32 -9.06 22.05 11.39
C VAL A 32 -9.65 20.93 10.53
N GLY A 33 -8.80 20.18 9.82
CA GLY A 33 -9.26 19.06 9.00
C GLY A 33 -9.90 17.95 9.82
N PHE A 34 -9.35 17.63 11.00
CA PHE A 34 -9.95 16.67 11.91
C PHE A 34 -11.32 17.13 12.42
N LEU A 35 -11.42 18.39 12.88
CA LEU A 35 -12.69 18.97 13.32
C LEU A 35 -13.73 18.98 12.19
N MET A 36 -13.34 19.38 10.98
CA MET A 36 -14.23 19.34 9.81
C MET A 36 -14.69 17.92 9.51
N GLU A 37 -13.81 16.92 9.61
CA GLU A 37 -14.19 15.51 9.39
C GLU A 37 -15.17 15.01 10.45
N THR A 38 -15.07 15.47 11.70
CA THR A 38 -16.02 15.09 12.76
C THR A 38 -17.40 15.73 12.58
N VAL A 39 -17.47 16.95 12.06
CA VAL A 39 -18.73 17.70 11.91
C VAL A 39 -19.40 17.40 10.57
N ASN A 40 -18.62 17.29 9.50
CA ASN A 40 -19.11 17.08 8.15
C ASN A 40 -18.15 16.16 7.36
N PRO A 41 -18.23 14.83 7.55
CA PRO A 41 -17.25 13.90 7.00
C PRO A 41 -17.22 13.92 5.47
N LEU A 42 -16.03 14.13 4.89
CA LEU A 42 -15.89 14.28 3.44
C LEU A 42 -16.25 12.98 2.69
N HIS A 43 -16.05 11.83 3.32
CA HIS A 43 -16.34 10.51 2.75
C HIS A 43 -17.83 10.24 2.52
N GLN A 44 -18.73 11.12 2.97
CA GLN A 44 -20.17 11.01 2.66
C GLN A 44 -20.51 11.61 1.28
N TYR A 45 -19.64 12.45 0.72
CA TYR A 45 -19.86 13.13 -0.56
C TYR A 45 -19.26 12.39 -1.75
N ILE A 46 -19.89 12.54 -2.91
CA ILE A 46 -19.33 12.02 -4.16
C ILE A 46 -18.04 12.79 -4.46
N PRO A 47 -16.89 12.10 -4.62
CA PRO A 47 -15.64 12.77 -4.98
C PRO A 47 -15.77 13.47 -6.34
N PRO A 48 -15.04 14.58 -6.55
CA PRO A 48 -15.01 15.24 -7.83
C PRO A 48 -14.43 14.29 -8.89
N HIS A 49 -15.04 14.30 -10.08
CA HIS A 49 -14.68 13.47 -11.22
C HIS A 49 -14.54 14.37 -12.46
N TYR A 50 -14.00 13.83 -13.54
CA TYR A 50 -13.95 14.50 -14.83
C TYR A 50 -15.35 14.98 -15.27
N PRO A 51 -15.52 16.23 -15.73
CA PRO A 51 -14.49 17.22 -16.06
C PRO A 51 -14.10 18.17 -14.91
N TYR A 52 -14.78 18.13 -13.76
CA TYR A 52 -14.57 19.06 -12.65
C TYR A 52 -13.15 19.00 -12.09
N ASN A 53 -12.53 17.81 -12.06
CA ASN A 53 -11.12 17.64 -11.70
C ASN A 53 -10.20 18.57 -12.50
N LEU A 54 -10.41 18.67 -13.82
CA LEU A 54 -9.63 19.53 -14.69
C LEU A 54 -9.83 21.02 -14.34
N ILE A 55 -11.06 21.40 -13.99
CA ILE A 55 -11.40 22.78 -13.60
C ILE A 55 -10.68 23.17 -12.30
N TYR A 56 -10.69 22.30 -11.28
CA TYR A 56 -9.98 22.58 -10.02
C TYR A 56 -8.48 22.73 -10.21
N ILE A 57 -7.88 21.87 -11.05
CA ILE A 57 -6.46 21.95 -11.42
C ILE A 57 -6.18 23.28 -12.13
N ALA A 58 -6.99 23.65 -13.11
CA ALA A 58 -6.83 24.90 -13.85
C ALA A 58 -6.91 26.12 -12.92
N ILE A 59 -7.90 26.16 -12.02
CA ILE A 59 -8.03 27.22 -11.00
C ILE A 59 -6.78 27.29 -10.13
N LEU A 60 -6.31 26.16 -9.61
CA LEU A 60 -5.12 26.11 -8.75
C LEU A 60 -3.88 26.64 -9.48
N VAL A 61 -3.67 26.24 -10.74
CA VAL A 61 -2.55 26.71 -11.57
C VAL A 61 -2.65 28.21 -11.85
N ILE A 62 -3.82 28.68 -12.30
CA ILE A 62 -4.04 30.11 -12.62
C ILE A 62 -3.82 30.97 -11.37
N LEU A 63 -4.39 30.59 -10.23
CA LEU A 63 -4.22 31.33 -8.98
C LEU A 63 -2.76 31.35 -8.52
N THR A 64 -2.04 30.23 -8.66
CA THR A 64 -0.63 30.16 -8.28
C THR A 64 0.23 31.06 -9.17
N ILE A 65 0.02 31.02 -10.50
CA ILE A 65 0.73 31.88 -11.46
C ILE A 65 0.42 33.36 -11.20
N ALA A 66 -0.86 33.71 -11.07
CA ALA A 66 -1.30 35.06 -10.78
C ALA A 66 -0.67 35.57 -9.48
N ALA A 67 -0.78 34.82 -8.38
CA ALA A 67 -0.22 35.20 -7.09
C ALA A 67 1.31 35.31 -7.12
N SER A 68 1.99 34.38 -7.79
CA SER A 68 3.46 34.41 -7.92
C SER A 68 3.97 35.60 -8.74
N THR A 69 3.15 36.15 -9.64
CA THR A 69 3.51 37.27 -10.51
C THR A 69 3.11 38.61 -9.89
N LEU A 70 1.85 38.77 -9.51
CA LEU A 70 1.26 40.01 -8.97
C LEU A 70 1.73 40.32 -7.54
N TRP A 71 1.98 39.27 -6.74
CA TRP A 71 2.30 39.42 -5.31
C TRP A 71 3.65 38.82 -4.93
N ARG A 72 4.58 38.74 -5.88
CA ARG A 72 5.92 38.13 -5.70
C ARG A 72 6.71 38.63 -4.48
N ASN A 73 6.48 39.88 -4.08
CA ASN A 73 7.16 40.53 -2.96
C ASN A 73 6.41 40.42 -1.63
N LYS A 74 5.18 39.90 -1.62
CA LYS A 74 4.39 39.79 -0.40
C LYS A 74 4.97 38.68 0.50
N PRO A 75 5.07 38.92 1.83
CA PRO A 75 5.61 37.96 2.78
C PRO A 75 5.08 36.53 2.63
N ILE A 76 3.78 36.37 2.41
CA ILE A 76 3.11 35.07 2.29
C ILE A 76 3.57 34.28 1.06
N VAL A 77 3.68 34.93 -0.11
CA VAL A 77 4.14 34.29 -1.35
C VAL A 77 5.60 33.88 -1.21
N VAL A 78 6.44 34.78 -0.70
CA VAL A 78 7.87 34.50 -0.47
C VAL A 78 8.07 33.31 0.47
N TRP A 79 7.24 33.22 1.52
CA TRP A 79 7.29 32.13 2.49
C TRP A 79 6.74 30.80 1.96
N LEU A 80 5.61 30.80 1.23
CA LEU A 80 5.05 29.61 0.60
C LEU A 80 6.00 29.02 -0.46
N SER A 81 6.78 29.86 -1.16
CA SER A 81 7.85 29.42 -2.06
C SER A 81 9.15 29.01 -1.34
N SER A 82 9.18 28.92 -0.01
CA SER A 82 10.39 28.65 0.77
C SER A 82 10.38 27.27 1.41
N ILE A 83 11.58 26.71 1.59
CA ILE A 83 11.82 25.42 2.27
C ILE A 83 11.19 25.41 3.68
N LYS A 84 11.10 26.57 4.34
CA LYS A 84 10.53 26.73 5.68
C LYS A 84 9.03 26.44 5.75
N SER A 85 8.31 26.58 4.64
CA SER A 85 6.90 26.18 4.49
C SER A 85 6.80 24.77 3.90
N SER A 86 7.64 24.43 2.93
CA SER A 86 7.60 23.13 2.24
C SER A 86 7.89 21.95 3.16
N ILE A 87 8.89 22.03 4.05
CA ILE A 87 9.23 20.89 4.95
C ILE A 87 8.04 20.51 5.85
N PRO A 88 7.39 21.44 6.57
CA PRO A 88 6.19 21.11 7.34
C PRO A 88 5.03 20.54 6.49
N ALA A 89 4.83 21.05 5.26
CA ALA A 89 3.82 20.52 4.35
C ALA A 89 4.11 19.06 3.95
N ILE A 90 5.38 18.76 3.62
CA ILE A 90 5.84 17.41 3.30
C ILE A 90 5.63 16.48 4.50
N ILE A 91 6.09 16.88 5.70
CA ILE A 91 5.97 16.05 6.91
C ILE A 91 4.49 15.74 7.19
N LEU A 92 3.60 16.73 7.12
CA LEU A 92 2.17 16.53 7.35
C LEU A 92 1.56 15.58 6.31
N PHE A 93 1.85 15.78 5.03
CA PHE A 93 1.33 14.91 3.97
C PHE A 93 1.88 13.48 4.09
N SER A 94 3.19 13.34 4.29
CA SER A 94 3.85 12.04 4.49
C SER A 94 3.33 11.31 5.72
N PHE A 95 2.99 12.02 6.80
CA PHE A 95 2.34 11.43 7.95
C PHE A 95 1.01 10.77 7.57
N HIS A 96 0.14 11.44 6.80
CA HIS A 96 -1.10 10.82 6.34
C HIS A 96 -0.88 9.67 5.35
N VAL A 97 0.12 9.77 4.45
CA VAL A 97 0.48 8.66 3.56
C VAL A 97 1.00 7.44 4.33
N LEU A 98 1.74 7.65 5.42
CA LEU A 98 2.15 6.58 6.31
C LEU A 98 0.93 5.92 6.98
N LEU A 99 -0.05 6.71 7.42
CA LEU A 99 -1.30 6.17 7.94
C LEU A 99 -2.06 5.33 6.90
N LEU A 100 -2.09 5.74 5.63
CA LEU A 100 -2.67 4.95 4.53
C LEU A 100 -2.00 3.58 4.38
N ALA A 101 -0.68 3.50 4.61
CA ALA A 101 0.08 2.26 4.47
C ALA A 101 -0.15 1.29 5.64
N ILE A 102 -0.41 1.82 6.84
CA ILE A 102 -0.56 1.03 8.07
C ILE A 102 -2.03 0.65 8.31
N ILE A 103 -2.98 1.54 7.98
CA ILE A 103 -4.40 1.40 8.29
C ILE A 103 -5.17 0.86 7.08
N PRO A 104 -5.86 -0.29 7.20
CA PRO A 104 -6.66 -0.86 6.12
C PRO A 104 -7.81 0.06 5.65
N GLN A 105 -7.83 0.41 4.36
CA GLN A 105 -8.76 1.38 3.76
C GLN A 105 -10.13 0.81 3.30
N LYS A 106 -10.54 -0.35 3.82
CA LYS A 106 -11.77 -1.06 3.41
C LYS A 106 -12.51 -1.76 4.58
N GLN A 107 -12.10 -1.50 5.82
CA GLN A 107 -12.72 -2.09 7.02
C GLN A 107 -13.95 -1.28 7.47
N THR A 108 -14.69 -1.84 8.43
CA THR A 108 -15.81 -1.22 9.14
C THR A 108 -15.51 0.22 9.55
N GLU A 109 -16.54 1.06 9.59
CA GLU A 109 -16.43 2.48 9.94
C GLU A 109 -15.58 2.70 11.19
N MET A 110 -14.46 3.39 11.00
CA MET A 110 -13.57 3.83 12.07
C MET A 110 -13.80 5.30 12.40
N PRO A 111 -13.58 5.74 13.66
CA PRO A 111 -13.68 7.13 14.06
C PRO A 111 -12.85 8.05 13.16
N ALA A 112 -13.37 9.27 12.93
CA ALA A 112 -12.72 10.31 12.13
C ALA A 112 -12.28 9.88 10.71
N GLY A 113 -12.95 8.90 10.10
CA GLY A 113 -12.68 8.54 8.70
C GLY A 113 -11.35 7.81 8.47
N LEU A 114 -10.75 7.20 9.51
CA LEU A 114 -9.49 6.44 9.35
C LEU A 114 -9.58 5.25 8.38
N HIS A 115 -10.79 4.74 8.16
CA HIS A 115 -11.06 3.68 7.18
C HIS A 115 -11.10 4.22 5.72
N THR A 116 -11.14 5.55 5.54
CA THR A 116 -11.24 6.25 4.24
C THR A 116 -10.39 7.51 4.21
N ILE A 117 -9.13 7.44 4.66
CA ILE A 117 -8.23 8.59 4.84
C ILE A 117 -8.13 9.48 3.59
N THR A 118 -8.06 8.88 2.38
CA THR A 118 -7.99 9.66 1.13
C THR A 118 -9.22 10.54 0.86
N ARG A 119 -10.33 10.29 1.56
CA ARG A 119 -11.61 11.00 1.48
C ARG A 119 -11.93 11.75 2.77
N THR A 120 -10.91 12.27 3.45
CA THR A 120 -11.08 13.07 4.67
C THR A 120 -10.58 14.49 4.48
N TRP A 121 -11.12 15.43 5.27
CA TRP A 121 -10.69 16.83 5.22
C TRP A 121 -9.23 17.05 5.61
N TYR A 122 -8.73 16.35 6.63
CA TYR A 122 -7.33 16.50 7.06
C TYR A 122 -6.34 16.02 5.99
N PHE A 123 -6.68 14.96 5.24
CA PHE A 123 -5.89 14.54 4.09
C PHE A 123 -5.96 15.59 2.97
N ALA A 124 -7.17 16.03 2.60
CA ALA A 124 -7.39 17.01 1.53
C ALA A 124 -6.66 18.34 1.80
N LEU A 125 -6.73 18.87 3.02
CA LEU A 125 -6.03 20.09 3.41
C LEU A 125 -4.50 19.92 3.41
N SER A 126 -3.99 18.76 3.84
CA SER A 126 -2.55 18.48 3.77
C SER A 126 -2.04 18.41 2.33
N ALA A 127 -2.80 17.77 1.44
CA ALA A 127 -2.49 17.70 0.01
C ALA A 127 -2.57 19.09 -0.64
N LEU A 128 -3.58 19.89 -0.29
CA LEU A 128 -3.71 21.27 -0.76
C LEU A 128 -2.51 22.12 -0.33
N TYR A 129 -2.10 22.03 0.94
CA TYR A 129 -0.95 22.76 1.45
C TYR A 129 0.36 22.36 0.73
N LEU A 130 0.58 21.05 0.52
CA LEU A 130 1.74 20.55 -0.22
C LEU A 130 1.73 21.03 -1.68
N THR A 131 0.59 20.91 -2.37
CA THR A 131 0.48 21.29 -3.79
C THR A 131 0.60 22.80 -4.01
N ILE A 132 0.09 23.63 -3.09
CA ILE A 132 0.28 25.09 -3.12
C ILE A 132 1.76 25.45 -2.95
N THR A 133 2.42 24.94 -1.90
CA THR A 133 3.84 25.25 -1.64
C THR A 133 4.74 24.77 -2.77
N LEU A 134 4.45 23.60 -3.32
CA LEU A 134 5.16 23.04 -4.47
C LEU A 134 4.92 23.86 -5.76
N GLY A 135 3.68 24.27 -6.02
CA GLY A 135 3.35 25.17 -7.14
C GLY A 135 4.08 26.50 -7.07
N PHE A 136 4.14 27.11 -5.88
CA PHE A 136 4.89 28.35 -5.63
C PHE A 136 6.41 28.16 -5.73
N ALA A 137 6.94 26.98 -5.38
CA ALA A 137 8.36 26.67 -5.56
C ALA A 137 8.72 26.52 -7.04
N ILE A 138 7.86 25.88 -7.84
CA ILE A 138 7.99 25.77 -9.30
C ILE A 138 7.96 27.17 -9.93
N ALA A 139 6.92 27.96 -9.65
CA ALA A 139 6.75 29.29 -10.22
C ALA A 139 7.94 30.23 -9.93
N LYS A 140 8.56 30.10 -8.74
CA LYS A 140 9.74 30.89 -8.36
C LYS A 140 11.01 30.56 -9.17
N ARG A 141 11.13 29.34 -9.70
CA ARG A 141 12.36 28.87 -10.37
C ARG A 141 12.20 28.58 -11.86
N ILE A 142 10.98 28.68 -12.41
CA ILE A 142 10.74 28.43 -13.84
C ILE A 142 11.57 29.37 -14.75
N TYR A 143 11.85 30.59 -14.29
CA TYR A 143 12.63 31.60 -15.00
C TYR A 143 13.85 32.06 -14.16
N PRO A 144 15.04 32.27 -14.76
CA PRO A 144 15.38 32.05 -16.17
C PRO A 144 15.54 30.58 -16.54
N PHE A 145 15.32 30.24 -17.82
CA PHE A 145 15.42 28.88 -18.37
C PHE A 145 16.88 28.42 -18.54
N ASN A 146 17.53 28.08 -17.42
CA ASN A 146 18.80 27.36 -17.43
C ASN A 146 18.57 25.87 -17.13
N PHE A 147 19.55 25.02 -17.46
CA PHE A 147 19.42 23.57 -17.28
C PHE A 147 19.10 23.16 -15.84
N ALA A 148 19.71 23.81 -14.84
CA ALA A 148 19.44 23.53 -13.43
C ALA A 148 18.00 23.84 -13.04
N ASN A 149 17.44 24.96 -13.51
CA ASN A 149 16.07 25.37 -13.28
C ASN A 149 15.08 24.49 -14.05
N ILE A 150 15.41 24.04 -15.26
CA ILE A 150 14.60 23.09 -16.03
C ILE A 150 14.55 21.75 -15.30
N ALA A 151 15.69 21.21 -14.88
CA ALA A 151 15.75 19.96 -14.12
C ALA A 151 14.98 20.06 -12.79
N PHE A 152 15.16 21.15 -12.05
CA PHE A 152 14.38 21.45 -10.85
C PHE A 152 12.87 21.47 -11.14
N THR A 153 12.47 22.22 -12.18
CA THR A 153 11.07 22.41 -12.55
C THR A 153 10.42 21.10 -12.97
N LEU A 154 11.07 20.30 -13.82
CA LEU A 154 10.54 19.01 -14.27
C LEU A 154 10.38 18.03 -13.11
N ASN A 155 11.34 17.97 -12.18
CA ASN A 155 11.25 17.10 -11.01
C ASN A 155 10.08 17.50 -10.10
N HIS A 156 9.97 18.79 -9.77
CA HIS A 156 8.91 19.28 -8.88
C HIS A 156 7.54 19.26 -9.55
N LEU A 157 7.47 19.54 -10.86
CA LEU A 157 6.24 19.43 -11.64
C LEU A 157 5.77 17.98 -11.74
N GLY A 158 6.68 17.02 -11.94
CA GLY A 158 6.37 15.59 -11.90
C GLY A 158 5.75 15.19 -10.56
N LEU A 159 6.38 15.59 -9.45
CA LEU A 159 5.83 15.36 -8.11
C LEU A 159 4.46 16.04 -7.92
N TRP A 160 4.32 17.29 -8.38
CA TRP A 160 3.07 18.04 -8.29
C TRP A 160 1.95 17.32 -9.05
N LEU A 161 2.22 16.85 -10.27
CA LEU A 161 1.29 16.07 -11.08
C LEU A 161 0.92 14.76 -10.39
N CYS A 162 1.89 14.02 -9.82
CA CYS A 162 1.61 12.78 -9.09
C CYS A 162 0.67 13.01 -7.90
N VAL A 163 0.90 14.06 -7.10
CA VAL A 163 0.05 14.36 -5.94
C VAL A 163 -1.35 14.79 -6.37
N VAL A 164 -1.45 15.72 -7.33
CA VAL A 164 -2.75 16.23 -7.82
C VAL A 164 -3.56 15.12 -8.49
N ALA A 165 -2.94 14.33 -9.37
CA ALA A 165 -3.61 13.21 -10.03
C ALA A 165 -4.01 12.11 -9.04
N GLY A 166 -3.15 11.82 -8.05
CA GLY A 166 -3.46 10.83 -7.02
C GLY A 166 -4.64 11.24 -6.12
N VAL A 167 -4.75 12.53 -5.80
CA VAL A 167 -5.83 13.05 -4.94
C VAL A 167 -7.15 13.19 -5.71
N LEU A 168 -7.14 13.82 -6.88
CA LEU A 168 -8.36 14.10 -7.65
C LEU A 168 -8.82 12.91 -8.49
N GLY A 169 -7.88 12.08 -8.98
CA GLY A 169 -8.20 10.93 -9.84
C GLY A 169 -8.98 9.82 -9.13
N TYR A 170 -9.11 9.86 -7.80
CA TYR A 170 -9.93 8.90 -7.06
C TYR A 170 -11.38 8.89 -7.53
N GLY A 171 -11.97 10.06 -7.85
CA GLY A 171 -13.36 10.13 -8.30
C GLY A 171 -13.61 9.53 -9.68
N ASP A 172 -12.56 9.39 -10.49
CA ASP A 172 -12.60 8.76 -11.81
C ASP A 172 -12.36 7.24 -11.75
N LYS A 173 -12.11 6.69 -10.56
CA LYS A 173 -11.85 5.25 -10.38
C LYS A 173 -13.15 4.44 -10.49
N LEU A 174 -13.19 3.51 -11.45
CA LEU A 174 -14.21 2.47 -11.55
C LEU A 174 -13.69 1.14 -11.01
N GLU A 175 -14.37 0.56 -10.01
CA GLU A 175 -14.05 -0.76 -9.46
C GLU A 175 -15.24 -1.70 -9.67
N VAL A 176 -15.01 -2.79 -10.41
CA VAL A 176 -16.00 -3.84 -10.72
C VAL A 176 -15.41 -5.22 -10.52
N LYS A 177 -16.26 -6.21 -10.23
CA LYS A 177 -15.92 -7.63 -10.20
C LYS A 177 -16.36 -8.28 -11.51
N MET A 178 -15.42 -8.89 -12.23
CA MET A 178 -15.71 -9.61 -13.47
C MET A 178 -15.55 -11.11 -13.24
N GLN A 179 -16.59 -11.89 -13.57
CA GLN A 179 -16.50 -13.35 -13.59
C GLN A 179 -16.17 -13.81 -15.01
N VAL A 180 -15.02 -14.47 -15.20
CA VAL A 180 -14.56 -14.94 -16.51
C VAL A 180 -14.40 -16.45 -16.48
N ASN A 181 -15.27 -17.16 -17.19
CA ASN A 181 -15.15 -18.61 -17.35
C ASN A 181 -14.23 -18.95 -18.53
N THR A 182 -13.69 -20.18 -18.53
CA THR A 182 -12.83 -20.68 -19.61
C THR A 182 -13.56 -20.60 -20.95
N ASN A 183 -12.86 -20.11 -21.97
CA ASN A 183 -13.34 -19.85 -23.33
C ASN A 183 -14.48 -18.82 -23.45
N GLN A 184 -14.82 -18.09 -22.39
CA GLN A 184 -15.83 -17.05 -22.42
C GLN A 184 -15.19 -15.66 -22.53
N LEU A 185 -15.64 -14.87 -23.51
CA LEU A 185 -15.30 -13.45 -23.63
C LEU A 185 -16.25 -12.62 -22.76
N VAL A 186 -15.71 -11.79 -21.88
CA VAL A 186 -16.48 -10.95 -20.95
C VAL A 186 -15.98 -9.52 -21.03
N TRP A 187 -16.89 -8.57 -21.24
CA TRP A 187 -16.61 -7.12 -21.36
C TRP A 187 -17.43 -6.28 -20.37
N TYR A 188 -17.95 -6.90 -19.32
CA TYR A 188 -18.72 -6.23 -18.28
C TYR A 188 -18.33 -6.76 -16.89
N GLY A 189 -18.58 -5.96 -15.86
CA GLY A 189 -18.38 -6.36 -14.47
C GLY A 189 -19.45 -5.81 -13.55
N GLU A 190 -19.62 -6.46 -12.40
CA GLU A 190 -20.58 -6.09 -11.37
C GLU A 190 -19.95 -5.10 -10.39
N ASN A 191 -20.59 -3.95 -10.17
CA ASN A 191 -20.12 -2.97 -9.18
C ASN A 191 -20.53 -3.36 -7.74
N LEU A 192 -20.13 -2.56 -6.76
CA LEU A 192 -20.51 -2.76 -5.35
C LEU A 192 -22.03 -2.74 -5.08
N LYS A 193 -22.83 -2.22 -6.00
CA LYS A 193 -24.30 -2.16 -5.92
C LYS A 193 -24.99 -3.31 -6.68
N GLY A 194 -24.23 -4.28 -7.19
CA GLY A 194 -24.75 -5.40 -7.97
C GLY A 194 -25.16 -5.04 -9.40
N LYS A 195 -24.81 -3.85 -9.90
CA LYS A 195 -25.14 -3.42 -11.26
C LYS A 195 -24.01 -3.80 -12.22
N ASN A 196 -24.38 -4.42 -13.34
CA ASN A 196 -23.48 -4.67 -14.45
C ASN A 196 -23.11 -3.35 -15.15
N ILE A 197 -21.81 -3.13 -15.33
CA ILE A 197 -21.22 -2.00 -16.02
C ILE A 197 -20.36 -2.55 -17.16
N GLU A 198 -20.61 -2.08 -18.37
CA GLU A 198 -19.77 -2.39 -19.52
C GLU A 198 -18.41 -1.69 -19.39
N LEU A 199 -17.35 -2.40 -19.76
CA LEU A 199 -15.97 -1.93 -19.69
C LEU A 199 -15.44 -1.65 -21.10
N PRO A 200 -14.50 -0.71 -21.25
CA PRO A 200 -13.82 -0.44 -22.51
C PRO A 200 -12.80 -1.53 -22.89
N ILE A 201 -12.76 -2.64 -22.15
CA ILE A 201 -11.87 -3.78 -22.35
C ILE A 201 -12.67 -5.07 -22.24
N ALA A 202 -12.25 -6.09 -22.99
CA ALA A 202 -12.80 -7.44 -22.91
C ALA A 202 -11.70 -8.42 -22.50
N ILE A 203 -12.03 -9.37 -21.64
CA ILE A 203 -11.12 -10.39 -21.13
C ILE A 203 -11.69 -11.77 -21.50
N LYS A 204 -10.84 -12.66 -21.99
CA LYS A 204 -11.16 -14.07 -22.24
C LYS A 204 -10.15 -14.95 -21.50
N LEU A 205 -10.66 -15.91 -20.74
CA LEU A 205 -9.82 -16.90 -20.07
C LEU A 205 -9.61 -18.08 -21.03
N GLU A 206 -8.44 -18.17 -21.68
CA GLU A 206 -8.12 -19.30 -22.56
C GLU A 206 -7.88 -20.60 -21.77
N LYS A 207 -7.05 -20.52 -20.72
CA LYS A 207 -6.71 -21.67 -19.88
C LYS A 207 -6.38 -21.21 -18.46
N PHE A 208 -6.92 -21.91 -17.49
CA PHE A 208 -6.53 -21.77 -16.08
C PHE A 208 -5.58 -22.92 -15.72
N ILE A 209 -4.34 -22.58 -15.35
CA ILE A 209 -3.34 -23.54 -14.86
C ILE A 209 -3.03 -23.15 -13.42
N ALA A 210 -3.28 -24.07 -12.49
CA ALA A 210 -2.87 -23.93 -11.11
C ALA A 210 -1.69 -24.86 -10.84
N GLU A 211 -0.50 -24.30 -10.69
CA GLU A 211 0.68 -25.03 -10.25
C GLU A 211 0.71 -25.01 -8.72
N TYR A 212 0.89 -26.17 -8.11
CA TYR A 212 1.03 -26.28 -6.66
C TYR A 212 2.47 -26.61 -6.33
N TYR A 213 3.02 -25.90 -5.36
CA TYR A 213 4.34 -26.20 -4.82
C TYR A 213 4.28 -27.45 -3.96
N THR A 214 5.22 -28.36 -4.17
CA THR A 214 5.42 -29.51 -3.28
C THR A 214 5.79 -29.01 -1.87
N PRO A 215 5.18 -29.54 -0.79
CA PRO A 215 5.58 -29.24 0.58
C PRO A 215 7.06 -29.54 0.82
N LYS A 216 7.72 -28.69 1.59
CA LYS A 216 9.11 -28.90 2.01
C LYS A 216 9.11 -29.71 3.32
N PRO A 217 9.71 -30.91 3.35
CA PRO A 217 9.77 -31.70 4.57
C PRO A 217 10.67 -31.00 5.59
N ALA A 218 10.31 -31.13 6.87
CA ALA A 218 11.07 -30.58 7.98
C ALA A 218 11.08 -31.57 9.14
N LEU A 219 12.22 -31.71 9.81
CA LEU A 219 12.35 -32.55 10.99
C LEU A 219 12.05 -31.74 12.25
N MET A 220 11.05 -32.17 13.00
CA MET A 220 10.71 -31.62 14.30
C MET A 220 11.28 -32.49 15.42
N VAL A 221 12.09 -31.89 16.29
CA VAL A 221 12.65 -32.57 17.47
C VAL A 221 11.89 -32.08 18.70
N ARG A 222 11.47 -33.01 19.57
CA ARG A 222 10.76 -32.66 20.80
C ARG A 222 11.64 -31.77 21.67
N GLY A 223 11.15 -30.57 21.99
CA GLY A 223 11.87 -29.57 22.79
C GLY A 223 12.74 -28.60 22.00
N VAL A 224 12.71 -28.66 20.66
CA VAL A 224 13.33 -27.66 19.77
C VAL A 224 12.21 -26.91 19.04
N ASP A 225 12.15 -25.59 19.22
CA ASP A 225 11.09 -24.77 18.63
C ASP A 225 11.28 -24.52 17.12
N ILE A 226 12.51 -24.70 16.61
CA ILE A 226 12.86 -24.41 15.22
C ILE A 226 12.93 -25.72 14.42
N PRO A 227 12.15 -25.88 13.34
CA PRO A 227 12.21 -27.04 12.48
C PRO A 227 13.56 -27.14 11.77
N ILE A 228 14.13 -28.34 11.70
CA ILE A 228 15.37 -28.61 10.97
C ILE A 228 15.01 -28.89 9.50
N LEU A 229 15.55 -28.06 8.60
CA LEU A 229 15.28 -28.17 7.17
C LEU A 229 16.35 -29.01 6.45
N PRO A 230 15.98 -29.81 5.45
CA PRO A 230 16.94 -30.47 4.56
C PRO A 230 17.74 -29.45 3.76
N LYS A 231 19.05 -29.68 3.60
CA LYS A 231 19.93 -28.79 2.82
C LYS A 231 19.52 -28.68 1.35
N ASN A 232 19.00 -29.77 0.77
CA ASN A 232 18.75 -29.87 -0.68
C ASN A 232 17.27 -29.74 -1.07
N TYR A 233 16.37 -29.39 -0.14
CA TYR A 233 14.92 -29.25 -0.39
C TYR A 233 14.35 -30.35 -1.31
N PRO A 234 14.34 -31.60 -0.86
CA PRO A 234 13.96 -32.74 -1.68
C PRO A 234 12.51 -32.62 -2.13
N ASP A 235 12.25 -33.00 -3.38
CA ASP A 235 10.90 -33.05 -3.92
C ASP A 235 10.22 -34.35 -3.45
N ILE A 236 9.28 -34.21 -2.51
CA ILE A 236 8.50 -35.33 -1.97
C ILE A 236 7.39 -35.80 -2.91
N SER A 237 7.19 -35.15 -4.06
CA SER A 237 6.18 -35.57 -5.03
C SER A 237 6.58 -36.78 -5.88
N THR A 238 7.87 -37.12 -5.83
CA THR A 238 8.45 -38.29 -6.49
C THR A 238 8.90 -39.30 -5.43
N ASP A 239 9.10 -40.57 -5.83
CA ASP A 239 9.69 -41.62 -4.98
C ASP A 239 11.13 -41.23 -4.60
N SER A 240 11.26 -40.39 -3.58
CA SER A 240 12.51 -39.78 -3.15
C SER A 240 12.97 -40.33 -1.81
N THR A 241 14.27 -40.54 -1.71
CA THR A 241 14.95 -40.88 -0.46
C THR A 241 15.92 -39.76 -0.14
N PHE A 242 15.82 -39.20 1.06
CA PHE A 242 16.67 -38.09 1.50
C PHE A 242 17.02 -38.23 2.98
N SER A 243 18.05 -37.51 3.42
CA SER A 243 18.51 -37.55 4.81
C SER A 243 18.45 -36.14 5.42
N ILE A 244 17.89 -36.02 6.63
CA ILE A 244 17.88 -34.79 7.43
C ILE A 244 18.62 -35.10 8.73
N GLU A 245 19.77 -34.48 8.96
CA GLU A 245 20.58 -34.62 10.19
C GLU A 245 20.78 -36.10 10.62
N GLY A 246 21.00 -37.00 9.65
CA GLY A 246 21.26 -38.42 9.89
C GLY A 246 20.01 -39.29 10.05
N VAL A 247 18.81 -38.73 9.92
CA VAL A 247 17.55 -39.45 9.79
C VAL A 247 17.25 -39.66 8.30
N ASN A 248 17.12 -40.91 7.87
CA ASN A 248 16.80 -41.24 6.49
C ASN A 248 15.28 -41.32 6.32
N VAL A 249 14.76 -40.55 5.38
CA VAL A 249 13.34 -40.48 5.05
C VAL A 249 13.16 -41.01 3.64
N LYS A 250 12.28 -42.00 3.49
CA LYS A 250 11.85 -42.54 2.22
C LYS A 250 10.37 -42.22 2.02
N VAL A 251 10.06 -41.50 0.95
CA VAL A 251 8.67 -41.28 0.54
C VAL A 251 8.21 -42.52 -0.21
N GLN A 252 7.19 -43.19 0.30
CA GLN A 252 6.61 -44.37 -0.34
C GLN A 252 5.42 -44.02 -1.22
N GLN A 253 4.69 -42.97 -0.86
CA GLN A 253 3.49 -42.56 -1.58
C GLN A 253 3.22 -41.09 -1.32
N TYR A 254 2.84 -40.34 -2.35
CA TYR A 254 2.49 -38.94 -2.24
C TYR A 254 1.16 -38.66 -2.94
N TYR A 255 0.30 -37.93 -2.24
CA TYR A 255 -0.92 -37.37 -2.77
C TYR A 255 -0.83 -35.85 -2.71
N GLN A 256 -0.82 -35.20 -3.88
CA GLN A 256 -0.88 -33.74 -3.97
C GLN A 256 -2.19 -33.18 -3.37
N ARG A 257 -3.26 -33.97 -3.42
CA ARG A 257 -4.54 -33.71 -2.76
C ARG A 257 -5.01 -34.99 -2.09
N ALA A 258 -5.11 -34.96 -0.77
CA ALA A 258 -5.47 -36.12 0.04
C ALA A 258 -6.72 -35.83 0.88
N TYR A 259 -7.54 -36.86 1.07
CA TYR A 259 -8.64 -36.85 2.03
C TYR A 259 -8.42 -37.94 3.08
N ILE A 260 -8.82 -37.66 4.33
CA ILE A 260 -8.67 -38.62 5.42
C ILE A 260 -9.74 -39.72 5.29
N SER A 261 -9.32 -40.96 5.49
CA SER A 261 -10.15 -42.17 5.47
C SER A 261 -9.83 -43.01 6.71
N ASP A 262 -10.68 -43.99 7.02
CA ASP A 262 -10.50 -44.90 8.17
C ASP A 262 -9.17 -45.66 8.12
N SER A 263 -8.60 -45.86 6.92
CA SER A 263 -7.33 -46.54 6.68
C SER A 263 -6.13 -45.60 6.43
N GLY A 264 -6.29 -44.28 6.55
CA GLY A 264 -5.23 -43.29 6.33
C GLY A 264 -5.64 -42.18 5.38
N PHE A 265 -4.94 -42.04 4.25
CA PHE A 265 -5.24 -41.01 3.24
C PHE A 265 -5.54 -41.64 1.88
N ILE A 266 -6.46 -41.02 1.14
CA ILE A 266 -6.82 -41.38 -0.23
C ILE A 266 -6.62 -40.20 -1.17
N ASP A 267 -6.40 -40.48 -2.45
CA ASP A 267 -6.33 -39.46 -3.50
C ASP A 267 -7.69 -38.75 -3.64
N ALA A 268 -7.66 -37.42 -3.52
CA ALA A 268 -8.84 -36.56 -3.53
C ALA A 268 -8.74 -35.45 -4.59
N ARG A 269 -8.15 -35.76 -5.74
CA ARG A 269 -8.18 -34.87 -6.92
C ARG A 269 -9.63 -34.49 -7.27
N GLY A 270 -9.88 -33.18 -7.36
CA GLY A 270 -11.21 -32.62 -7.68
C GLY A 270 -12.07 -32.24 -6.47
N VAL A 271 -11.73 -32.68 -5.25
CA VAL A 271 -12.41 -32.21 -4.03
C VAL A 271 -11.80 -30.88 -3.60
N PRO A 272 -12.56 -29.77 -3.45
CA PRO A 272 -12.02 -28.49 -3.03
C PRO A 272 -11.49 -28.53 -1.59
N PHE A 273 -10.58 -27.62 -1.23
CA PHE A 273 -10.00 -27.46 0.11
C PHE A 273 -9.21 -28.66 0.68
N THR A 274 -8.78 -29.61 -0.14
CA THR A 274 -7.86 -30.69 0.26
C THR A 274 -6.40 -30.28 0.13
N GLY A 275 -5.56 -30.77 1.06
CA GLY A 275 -4.11 -30.53 1.10
C GLY A 275 -3.31 -31.79 0.79
N PRO A 276 -1.98 -31.68 0.63
CA PRO A 276 -1.15 -32.83 0.32
C PRO A 276 -0.87 -33.72 1.54
N ALA A 277 -0.65 -35.01 1.28
CA ALA A 277 -0.22 -35.99 2.28
C ALA A 277 0.80 -36.96 1.67
N ALA A 278 1.77 -37.38 2.48
CA ALA A 278 2.82 -38.30 2.10
C ALA A 278 2.91 -39.45 3.10
N LEU A 279 2.98 -40.69 2.62
CA LEU A 279 3.33 -41.84 3.43
C LEU A 279 4.84 -41.95 3.46
N VAL A 280 5.42 -41.73 4.64
CA VAL A 280 6.87 -41.70 4.83
C VAL A 280 7.31 -42.85 5.72
N GLU A 281 8.43 -43.44 5.35
CA GLU A 281 9.17 -44.38 6.18
C GLU A 281 10.45 -43.69 6.64
N VAL A 282 10.62 -43.61 7.95
CA VAL A 282 11.72 -42.93 8.60
C VAL A 282 12.59 -43.99 9.25
N SER A 283 13.90 -43.97 8.99
CA SER A 283 14.87 -44.85 9.61
C SER A 283 16.01 -44.06 10.25
N THR A 284 16.37 -44.45 11.46
CA THR A 284 17.52 -43.88 12.19
C THR A 284 18.75 -44.76 12.01
N LYS A 285 19.94 -44.18 12.21
CA LYS A 285 21.22 -44.94 12.18
C LYS A 285 21.27 -46.11 13.18
N ASN A 286 20.42 -46.10 14.20
CA ASN A 286 20.33 -47.14 15.22
C ASN A 286 19.41 -48.33 14.82
N GLY A 287 18.94 -48.37 13.57
CA GLY A 287 18.14 -49.48 13.03
C GLY A 287 16.64 -49.41 13.37
N GLN A 288 16.18 -48.37 14.06
CA GLN A 288 14.75 -48.16 14.29
C GLN A 288 14.11 -47.55 13.05
N SER A 289 13.04 -48.18 12.56
CA SER A 289 12.21 -47.65 11.48
C SER A 289 10.77 -47.45 11.95
N ALA A 290 10.14 -46.39 11.44
CA ALA A 290 8.73 -46.08 11.66
C ALA A 290 8.11 -45.66 10.33
N LYS A 291 6.87 -46.10 10.09
CA LYS A 291 6.11 -45.77 8.88
C LYS A 291 4.82 -45.08 9.28
N GLY A 292 4.52 -43.95 8.65
CA GLY A 292 3.33 -43.17 8.98
C GLY A 292 2.99 -42.14 7.90
N TRP A 293 1.75 -41.69 7.91
CA TRP A 293 1.29 -40.59 7.07
C TRP A 293 1.68 -39.25 7.69
N ASP A 294 2.30 -38.40 6.89
CA ASP A 294 2.55 -37.00 7.18
C ASP A 294 1.66 -36.14 6.28
N CYS A 295 0.98 -35.14 6.85
CA CYS A 295 0.16 -34.21 6.10
C CYS A 295 0.45 -32.79 6.55
N THR A 296 0.41 -31.83 5.63
CA THR A 296 0.50 -30.42 5.97
C THR A 296 -0.83 -29.94 6.55
N ARG A 297 -1.10 -30.32 7.79
CA ARG A 297 -2.15 -29.71 8.59
C ARG A 297 -1.49 -28.81 9.64
N VAL A 298 -1.70 -27.51 9.50
CA VAL A 298 -1.50 -26.55 10.59
C VAL A 298 -2.34 -27.05 11.77
N ARG A 299 -1.65 -27.62 12.77
CA ARG A 299 -2.11 -27.83 14.15
C ARG A 299 -3.59 -28.17 14.32
N LEU A 300 -3.92 -29.46 14.28
CA LEU A 300 -4.97 -30.03 15.12
C LEU A 300 -4.49 -31.40 15.58
N VAL A 301 -4.25 -31.47 16.89
CA VAL A 301 -4.03 -32.64 17.75
C VAL A 301 -4.34 -33.99 17.10
N CYS A 302 -3.33 -34.85 17.01
CA CYS A 302 -3.44 -36.30 17.17
C CYS A 302 -2.44 -36.71 18.25
#